data_AF-A0A920QWD0-F1
#
_entry.id   AF-A0A920QWD0-F1
#
_cell.length_a   1.000
_cell.length_b   1.000
_cell.length_c   1.000
_cell.angle_alpha   90.00
_cell.angle_beta   90.00
_cell.angle_gamma   90.00
#
_symmetry.space_group_name_H-M   'P 1'
#
loop_
_entity.id
_entity.type
_entity.pdbx_description
1 polymer ?
#
loop_
_entity_poly.entity_id
_entity_poly.type
_entity_poly.pdbx_seq_one_letter_code
_entity_poly.pdbx_strand_id
1 'polypeptide(L)'
;MTEGIKFGEWEFSNLIPSLPLPFPINEPCITKTTNLIVSTVSNWGGYGLVAALSILYGKNLLPNPKSEQNLLEKCVKYGAVDGVSTLNEYTVDGLNINEHNRVLIKLNNYVEKKILVEKNNVSN
;
A
#
# COMPACT_ATOMS: atom_id res chain seq x y z
N MET A 1 -3.39 18.05 -32.72
CA MET A 1 -4.57 17.57 -31.97
C MET A 1 -4.03 16.76 -30.82
N THR A 2 -4.21 17.24 -29.60
CA THR A 2 -3.75 16.63 -28.37
C THR A 2 -4.42 15.26 -28.21
N GLU A 3 -3.62 14.18 -28.22
CA GLU A 3 -4.05 12.92 -27.61
C GLU A 3 -4.18 13.19 -26.11
N GLY A 4 -5.37 13.65 -25.72
CA GLY A 4 -5.73 13.82 -24.33
C GLY A 4 -5.54 12.47 -23.64
N ILE A 5 -4.78 12.48 -22.56
CA ILE A 5 -4.77 11.43 -21.54
C ILE A 5 -6.24 11.11 -21.27
N LYS A 6 -6.73 9.97 -21.75
CA LYS A 6 -8.02 9.45 -21.31
C LYS A 6 -7.84 9.19 -19.82
N PHE A 7 -8.47 9.99 -18.97
CA PHE A 7 -8.77 9.60 -17.59
C PHE A 7 -9.76 8.43 -17.68
N GLY A 8 -9.22 7.26 -17.99
CA GLY A 8 -9.95 6.04 -18.26
C GLY A 8 -10.14 5.27 -16.97
N GLU A 9 -11.38 4.88 -16.71
CA GLU A 9 -11.71 3.95 -15.64
C GLU A 9 -10.83 2.69 -15.77
N TRP A 10 -10.03 2.40 -14.73
CA TRP A 10 -9.21 1.21 -14.63
C TRP A 10 -10.05 0.04 -14.16
N GLU A 11 -9.84 -1.11 -14.80
CA GLU A 11 -10.42 -2.39 -14.39
C GLU A 11 -9.26 -3.36 -14.18
N PHE A 12 -9.20 -3.99 -13.00
CA PHE A 12 -8.12 -4.92 -12.69
C PHE A 12 -8.10 -6.11 -13.66
N SER A 13 -9.28 -6.58 -14.09
CA SER A 13 -9.45 -7.64 -15.09
C SER A 13 -8.62 -7.43 -16.36
N ASN A 14 -8.52 -6.17 -16.83
CA ASN A 14 -7.80 -5.81 -18.04
C ASN A 14 -6.26 -5.91 -17.87
N LEU A 15 -5.75 -5.89 -16.64
CA LEU A 15 -4.32 -6.06 -16.36
C LEU A 15 -3.89 -7.52 -16.28
N ILE A 16 -4.81 -8.44 -15.94
CA ILE A 16 -4.51 -9.85 -15.68
C ILE A 16 -3.72 -10.53 -16.79
N PRO A 17 -4.01 -10.33 -18.10
CA PRO A 17 -3.24 -10.96 -19.18
C PRO A 17 -1.75 -10.57 -19.20
N SER A 18 -1.39 -9.45 -18.58
CA SER A 18 -0.02 -8.92 -18.55
C SER A 18 0.74 -9.21 -17.26
N LEU A 19 0.08 -9.75 -16.23
CA LEU A 19 0.68 -9.97 -14.91
C LEU A 19 1.33 -11.35 -14.82
N PRO A 20 2.52 -11.46 -14.21
CA PRO A 20 3.19 -12.73 -13.96
C PRO A 20 2.53 -13.44 -12.76
N LEU A 21 1.30 -13.92 -12.94
CA LEU A 21 0.54 -14.56 -11.87
C LEU A 21 0.93 -16.03 -11.72
N PRO A 22 1.03 -16.55 -10.48
CA PRO A 22 1.36 -17.96 -10.24
C PRO A 22 0.21 -18.89 -10.66
N PHE A 23 -1.02 -18.37 -10.76
CA PHE A 23 -2.23 -19.12 -11.13
C PHE A 23 -3.18 -18.22 -11.94
N PRO A 24 -4.03 -18.80 -12.81
CA PRO A 24 -5.04 -18.05 -13.54
C PRO A 24 -6.13 -17.51 -12.60
N ILE A 25 -6.58 -16.28 -12.85
CA ILE A 25 -7.72 -15.68 -12.15
C ILE A 25 -8.96 -15.89 -13.02
N ASN A 26 -9.84 -16.79 -12.58
CA ASN A 26 -11.05 -17.17 -13.33
C ASN A 26 -12.19 -16.15 -13.16
N GLU A 27 -12.26 -15.50 -12.01
CA GLU A 27 -13.32 -14.54 -11.66
C GLU A 27 -12.68 -13.23 -11.18
N PRO A 28 -12.18 -12.40 -12.11
CA PRO A 28 -11.54 -11.16 -11.73
C PRO A 28 -12.55 -10.11 -11.29
N CYS A 29 -12.12 -9.21 -10.41
CA CYS A 29 -12.91 -8.03 -10.10
C CYS A 29 -13.06 -7.15 -11.35
N ILE A 30 -14.31 -6.93 -11.77
CA ILE A 30 -14.70 -6.07 -12.90
C ILE A 30 -15.10 -4.65 -12.47
N THR A 31 -15.15 -4.39 -11.16
CA THR A 31 -15.46 -3.06 -10.64
C THR A 31 -14.35 -2.10 -11.03
N LYS A 32 -14.73 -0.96 -11.59
CA LYS A 32 -13.79 0.02 -12.11
C LYS A 32 -13.43 1.09 -11.09
N THR A 33 -12.27 1.73 -11.27
CA THR A 33 -11.79 2.86 -10.46
C THR A 33 -11.12 3.92 -11.33
N THR A 34 -11.15 5.19 -10.94
CA THR A 34 -10.42 6.26 -11.64
C THR A 34 -8.91 6.13 -11.49
N ASN A 35 -8.43 5.57 -10.37
CA ASN A 35 -7.01 5.35 -10.11
C ASN A 35 -6.83 3.98 -9.47
N LEU A 36 -5.93 3.18 -10.06
CA LEU A 36 -5.63 1.84 -9.58
C LEU A 36 -4.19 1.78 -9.02
N ILE A 37 -4.06 1.24 -7.80
CA ILE A 37 -2.78 0.92 -7.19
C ILE A 37 -2.70 -0.60 -7.07
N VAL A 38 -1.69 -1.19 -7.70
CA VAL A 38 -1.40 -2.63 -7.59
C VAL A 38 -0.23 -2.81 -6.63
N SER A 39 -0.39 -3.71 -5.66
CA SER A 39 0.65 -4.06 -4.68
C SER A 39 0.57 -5.54 -4.30
N THR A 40 1.66 -6.08 -3.76
CA THR A 40 1.72 -7.47 -3.29
C THR A 40 0.91 -7.72 -2.01
N VAL A 41 0.78 -6.68 -1.17
CA VAL A 41 -0.07 -6.63 0.02
C VAL A 41 -0.84 -5.32 -0.06
N SER A 42 -2.16 -5.36 0.11
CA SER A 42 -3.02 -4.18 -0.08
C SER A 42 -2.66 -3.04 0.90
N ASN A 43 -2.36 -3.35 2.15
CA ASN A 43 -1.87 -2.40 3.17
C ASN A 43 -0.64 -1.63 2.68
N TRP A 44 0.32 -2.30 2.03
CA TRP A 44 1.52 -1.64 1.53
C TRP A 44 1.22 -0.70 0.36
N GLY A 45 0.22 -1.01 -0.47
CA GLY A 45 -0.28 -0.09 -1.49
C GLY A 45 -0.89 1.17 -0.86
N GLY A 46 -1.67 0.99 0.22
CA GLY A 46 -2.18 2.08 1.05
C GLY A 46 -1.06 2.94 1.66
N TYR A 47 -0.02 2.32 2.22
CA TYR A 47 1.15 3.03 2.73
C TYR A 47 1.91 3.77 1.63
N GLY A 48 2.03 3.20 0.43
CA GLY A 48 2.58 3.88 -0.73
C GLY A 48 1.81 5.16 -1.10
N LEU A 49 0.48 5.10 -1.08
CA LEU A 49 -0.38 6.27 -1.30
C LEU A 49 -0.17 7.33 -0.21
N VAL A 50 -0.19 6.93 1.06
CA VAL A 50 0.04 7.84 2.19
C VAL A 50 1.44 8.46 2.13
N ALA A 51 2.45 7.70 1.70
CA ALA A 51 3.81 8.20 1.50
C ALA A 51 3.86 9.30 0.42
N ALA A 52 3.18 9.09 -0.72
CA ALA A 52 3.10 10.10 -1.78
C ALA A 52 2.41 11.39 -1.29
N LEU A 53 1.29 11.24 -0.57
CA LEU A 53 0.58 12.38 0.03
C LEU A 53 1.42 13.11 1.08
N SER A 54 2.20 12.37 1.87
CA SER A 54 3.09 12.93 2.90
C SER A 54 4.14 13.86 2.30
N ILE A 55 4.72 13.45 1.16
CA ILE A 55 5.71 14.26 0.43
C ILE A 55 5.03 15.52 -0.10
N LEU A 56 3.92 15.38 -0.83
CA LEU A 56 3.17 16.53 -1.38
C LEU A 56 2.72 17.53 -0.30
N TYR A 57 2.37 17.03 0.88
CA TYR A 57 1.93 17.86 2.00
C TYR A 57 3.08 18.40 2.86
N GLY A 58 4.31 17.88 2.70
CA GLY A 58 5.49 18.30 3.46
C GLY A 58 5.52 17.84 4.92
N LYS A 59 4.71 16.83 5.28
CA LYS A 59 4.64 16.22 6.61
C LYS A 59 4.45 14.72 6.49
N ASN A 60 5.23 13.94 7.24
CA ASN A 60 5.08 12.49 7.26
C ASN A 60 3.76 12.09 7.94
N LEU A 61 2.89 11.40 7.19
CA LEU A 61 1.57 10.92 7.61
C LEU A 61 1.53 9.40 7.78
N LEU A 62 2.64 8.70 7.54
CA LEU A 62 2.70 7.25 7.69
C LEU A 62 2.55 6.83 9.15
N PRO A 63 1.92 5.66 9.42
CA PRO A 63 2.02 5.06 10.73
C PRO A 63 3.47 4.68 11.03
N ASN A 64 3.79 4.56 12.31
CA ASN A 64 5.04 3.95 12.73
C ASN A 64 4.84 2.45 13.01
N PRO A 65 5.91 1.64 13.01
CA PRO A 65 5.84 0.20 13.27
C PRO A 65 5.10 -0.19 14.55
N LYS A 66 5.25 0.60 15.63
CA LYS A 66 4.61 0.32 16.91
C LYS A 66 3.10 0.52 16.83
N SER A 67 2.63 1.59 16.18
CA SER A 67 1.19 1.82 15.99
C SER A 67 0.57 0.75 15.10
N GLU A 68 1.29 0.30 14.07
CA GLU A 68 0.82 -0.76 13.17
C GLU A 68 0.69 -2.10 13.89
N GLN A 69 1.71 -2.48 14.67
CA GLN A 69 1.65 -3.68 15.50
C GLN A 69 0.49 -3.63 16.49
N ASN A 70 0.29 -2.51 17.18
CA ASN A 70 -0.84 -2.35 18.11
C ASN A 70 -2.20 -2.45 17.42
N LEU A 71 -2.32 -2.01 16.16
CA LEU A 71 -3.53 -2.13 15.36
C LEU A 71 -3.79 -3.61 15.03
N LEU A 72 -2.77 -4.33 14.56
CA LEU A 72 -2.87 -5.75 14.25
C LEU A 72 -3.28 -6.57 15.48
N GLU A 73 -2.62 -6.37 16.62
CA GLU A 73 -2.94 -7.05 17.87
C GLU A 73 -4.40 -6.81 18.29
N LYS A 74 -4.92 -5.60 18.11
CA LYS A 74 -6.33 -5.28 18.36
C LYS A 74 -7.25 -6.01 17.38
N CYS A 75 -6.96 -5.99 16.09
CA CYS A 75 -7.78 -6.68 15.08
C CYS A 75 -7.89 -8.18 15.39
N VAL A 76 -6.77 -8.84 15.67
CA VAL A 76 -6.72 -10.25 16.04
C VAL A 76 -7.51 -10.50 17.33
N LYS A 77 -7.34 -9.64 18.36
CA LYS A 77 -8.13 -9.71 19.59
C LYS A 77 -9.64 -9.61 19.36
N TYR A 78 -10.07 -8.87 18.34
CA TYR A 78 -11.49 -8.75 17.95
C TYR A 78 -11.97 -9.83 16.97
N GLY A 79 -11.15 -10.86 16.72
CA GLY A 79 -11.53 -12.03 15.94
C GLY A 79 -11.11 -11.99 14.48
N ALA A 80 -10.29 -11.03 14.05
CA ALA A 80 -9.68 -11.08 12.72
C ALA A 80 -8.79 -12.32 12.59
N VAL A 81 -8.75 -12.88 11.39
CA VAL A 81 -7.89 -14.01 11.02
C VAL A 81 -7.02 -13.62 9.84
N ASP A 82 -5.89 -14.30 9.69
CA ASP A 82 -5.05 -14.14 8.50
C ASP A 82 -5.73 -14.77 7.28
N GLY A 83 -5.67 -14.09 6.14
CA GLY A 83 -6.35 -14.51 4.91
C GLY A 83 -5.74 -15.74 4.23
N VAL A 84 -4.50 -16.11 4.57
CA VAL A 84 -3.79 -17.26 4.01
C VAL A 84 -3.90 -18.47 4.95
N SER A 85 -3.59 -18.30 6.23
CA SER A 85 -3.61 -19.40 7.20
C SER A 85 -5.02 -19.68 7.73
N THR A 86 -5.94 -18.71 7.65
CA THR A 86 -7.27 -18.73 8.27
C THR A 86 -7.25 -18.84 9.79
N LEU A 87 -6.09 -18.61 10.42
CA LEU A 87 -5.89 -18.67 11.86
C LEU A 87 -5.97 -17.28 12.49
N ASN A 88 -6.33 -17.24 13.77
CA ASN A 88 -6.27 -16.03 14.60
C ASN A 88 -4.83 -15.83 15.09
N GLU A 89 -4.00 -15.23 14.24
CA GLU A 89 -2.57 -15.03 14.49
C GLU A 89 -2.13 -13.62 14.07
N TYR A 90 -0.98 -13.18 14.58
CA TYR A 90 -0.44 -11.84 14.30
C TYR A 90 0.29 -11.78 12.95
N THR A 91 -0.39 -12.19 11.89
CA THR A 91 0.08 -12.16 10.50
C THR A 91 -0.97 -11.47 9.60
N VAL A 92 -0.50 -10.96 8.46
CA VAL A 92 -1.36 -10.45 7.38
C VAL A 92 -0.78 -10.96 6.07
N ASP A 93 -1.63 -11.56 5.24
CA ASP A 93 -1.27 -12.26 4.00
C ASP A 93 -0.19 -13.34 4.22
N GLY A 94 -0.23 -14.02 5.37
CA GLY A 94 0.75 -15.03 5.78
C GLY A 94 2.12 -14.46 6.18
N LEU A 95 2.27 -13.13 6.20
CA LEU A 95 3.51 -12.45 6.58
C LEU A 95 3.45 -11.99 8.03
N ASN A 96 4.52 -12.28 8.79
CA ASN A 96 4.65 -11.84 10.17
C ASN A 96 4.94 -10.33 10.27
N ILE A 97 4.77 -9.80 11.48
CA ILE A 97 4.93 -8.38 11.77
C ILE A 97 6.31 -7.80 11.39
N ASN A 98 7.38 -8.60 11.37
CA ASN A 98 8.71 -8.11 11.02
C ASN A 98 8.79 -7.70 9.53
N GLU A 99 8.11 -8.43 8.64
CA GLU A 99 8.07 -8.08 7.22
C GLU A 99 7.29 -6.80 6.97
N HIS A 100 6.14 -6.65 7.64
CA HIS A 100 5.35 -5.41 7.59
C HIS A 100 6.13 -4.22 8.13
N ASN A 101 6.78 -4.38 9.29
CA ASN A 101 7.63 -3.36 9.88
C ASN A 101 8.79 -2.96 8.97
N ARG A 102 9.43 -3.93 8.30
CA ARG A 102 10.52 -3.67 7.35
C ARG A 102 10.08 -2.74 6.23
N VAL A 103 8.91 -2.97 5.65
CA VAL A 103 8.35 -2.11 4.59
C VAL A 103 8.03 -0.72 5.13
N LEU A 104 7.37 -0.65 6.28
CA LEU A 104 6.94 0.62 6.87
C LEU A 104 8.12 1.50 7.31
N ILE A 105 9.19 0.91 7.85
CA ILE A 105 10.43 1.62 8.19
C ILE A 105 11.08 2.21 6.93
N LYS A 106 11.16 1.42 5.85
CA LYS A 106 11.74 1.89 4.58
C LYS A 106 10.94 3.06 3.99
N LEU A 107 9.61 2.98 4.01
CA LEU A 107 8.74 4.06 3.53
C LEU A 107 8.88 5.33 4.39
N ASN A 108 8.86 5.20 5.72
CA ASN A 108 9.08 6.33 6.63
C ASN A 108 10.41 7.03 6.34
N ASN A 109 11.51 6.27 6.26
CA ASN A 109 12.84 6.82 5.97
C ASN A 109 12.88 7.52 4.60
N TYR A 110 12.22 6.95 3.60
CA TYR A 110 12.14 7.55 2.26
C TYR A 110 11.40 8.90 2.28
N VAL A 111 10.24 8.94 2.95
CA VAL A 111 9.40 10.13 3.07
C VAL A 111 10.12 11.24 3.83
N GLU A 112 10.71 10.94 4.99
CA GLU A 112 11.46 11.93 5.77
C GLU A 112 12.60 12.55 4.96
N LYS A 113 13.37 11.72 4.24
CA LYS A 113 14.44 12.20 3.37
C LYS A 113 13.91 13.14 2.28
N LYS A 114 12.77 12.81 1.66
CA LYS A 114 12.17 13.63 0.60
C LYS A 114 11.65 14.96 1.12
N ILE A 115 10.93 14.96 2.23
CA ILE A 115 10.42 16.17 2.88
C ILE A 115 11.57 17.12 3.26
N LEU A 116 12.67 16.59 3.80
CA LEU A 116 13.85 17.39 4.15
C LEU A 116 14.48 18.06 2.91
N VAL A 117 14.61 17.34 1.80
CA VAL A 117 15.15 17.89 0.55
C VAL A 117 14.27 19.01 0.00
N GLU A 118 12.95 18.83 0.00
CA GLU A 118 12.02 19.85 -0.50
C GLU A 118 12.03 21.12 0.36
N LYS A 119 12.12 21.00 1.68
CA LYS A 119 12.25 22.16 2.57
C LYS A 119 13.53 22.96 2.32
N ASN A 120 14.65 22.26 2.06
CA ASN A 120 15.94 22.91 1.78
C ASN A 120 15.95 23.62 0.42
N ASN A 121 15.20 23.12 -0.57
CA ASN A 121 15.08 23.74 -1.89
C ASN A 121 14.19 25.00 -1.90
N VAL A 122 13.24 25.12 -0.96
CA VAL A 122 12.36 26.30 -0.83
C VAL A 122 13.02 27.42 -0.01
N SER A 123 14.09 27.11 0.74
CA SER A 123 14.78 28.06 1.62
C SER A 123 16.00 28.76 0.98
N ASN A 124 16.30 28.49 -0.29
CA ASN A 124 17.35 29.13 -1.09
C ASN A 124 16.73 29.94 -2.23
#